data_AF-A0A9D1T5K4-F1
#
_entry.id   AF-A0A9D1T5K4-F1
#
_cell.length_a   1.000
_cell.length_b   1.000
_cell.length_c   1.000
_cell.angle_alpha   90.00
_cell.angle_beta   90.00
_cell.angle_gamma   90.00
#
_symmetry.space_group_name_H-M   'P 1'
#
loop_
_entity.id
_entity.type
_entity.pdbx_description
1 polymer ?
#
loop_
_entity_poly.entity_id
_entity_poly.type
_entity_poly.pdbx_seq_one_letter_code
_entity_poly.pdbx_strand_id
1 'polypeptide(L)' 'MSIYEYDAEKHLRMERAEAREDGYRDGQADGYRDGQAFLLRIIRKKRDNGKTIAQIAADLDEDEKLIQELIKQLPE' A
#
# COMPACT_ATOMS: atom_id res chain seq x y z
N MET A 1 9.96 26.63 -43.78
CA MET A 1 10.33 26.29 -42.40
C MET A 1 9.08 26.44 -41.56
N SER A 2 8.44 25.31 -41.25
CA SER A 2 7.15 25.29 -40.55
C SER A 2 7.40 25.27 -39.05
N ILE A 3 6.83 26.24 -38.35
CA ILE A 3 6.84 26.42 -36.89
C ILE A 3 5.99 25.37 -36.13
N TYR A 4 5.53 24.31 -36.81
CA TYR A 4 4.50 23.38 -36.32
C TYR A 4 5.01 21.97 -35.98
N GLU A 5 6.30 21.66 -36.15
CA GLU A 5 6.82 20.32 -35.88
C GLU A 5 7.42 20.16 -34.47
N TYR A 6 7.53 21.24 -33.68
CA TYR A 6 8.23 21.21 -32.39
C TYR A 6 7.31 21.01 -31.17
N ASP A 7 6.00 21.22 -31.28
CA ASP A 7 5.08 21.07 -30.14
C ASP A 7 4.63 19.62 -29.90
N ALA A 8 4.42 18.83 -30.95
CA ALA A 8 3.87 17.48 -30.82
C ALA A 8 4.80 16.50 -30.08
N GLU A 9 6.12 16.57 -30.30
CA GLU A 9 7.07 15.70 -29.60
C GLU A 9 7.19 16.01 -28.11
N LYS A 10 7.05 17.28 -27.72
CA LYS A 10 7.15 17.70 -26.32
C LYS A 10 5.90 17.30 -25.54
N HIS A 11 4.72 17.44 -26.15
CA HIS A 11 3.45 16.98 -25.60
C HIS A 11 3.42 15.46 -25.38
N LEU A 12 3.86 14.67 -26.38
CA LEU A 12 3.88 13.21 -26.27
C LEU A 12 4.85 12.68 -25.19
N ARG A 13 5.95 13.40 -24.93
CA ARG A 13 6.88 13.07 -23.84
C ARG A 13 6.31 13.40 -22.46
N MET A 14 5.55 14.48 -22.34
CA MET A 14 4.89 14.84 -21.09
C MET A 14 3.77 13.85 -20.76
N GLU A 15 2.88 13.52 -21.71
CA GLU A 15 1.82 12.52 -21.48
C GLU A 15 2.39 11.14 -21.10
N ARG A 16 3.51 10.71 -21.69
CA ARG A 16 4.17 9.44 -21.32
C ARG A 16 4.85 9.49 -19.96
N ALA A 17 5.30 10.65 -19.51
CA ALA A 17 5.91 10.81 -18.20
C ALA A 17 4.84 10.85 -17.11
N GLU A 18 3.75 11.60 -17.34
CA GLU A 18 2.59 11.68 -16.45
C GLU A 18 1.91 10.32 -16.30
N ALA A 19 1.68 9.60 -17.41
CA ALA A 19 1.08 8.26 -17.35
C ALA A 19 1.94 7.21 -16.60
N ARG A 20 3.28 7.37 -16.59
CA ARG A 20 4.17 6.50 -15.81
C ARG A 20 4.20 6.88 -14.33
N GLU A 21 4.18 8.17 -14.03
CA GLU A 21 4.16 8.65 -12.66
C GLU A 21 2.83 8.29 -11.98
N ASP A 22 1.70 8.52 -12.64
CA ASP A 22 0.39 8.11 -12.14
C ASP A 22 0.28 6.59 -11.98
N GLY A 23 0.71 5.81 -12.98
CA GLY A 23 0.72 4.35 -12.87
C GLY A 23 1.61 3.80 -11.75
N TYR A 24 2.71 4.48 -11.42
CA TYR A 24 3.58 4.10 -10.30
C TYR A 24 2.98 4.48 -8.94
N ARG A 25 2.34 5.66 -8.87
CA ARG A 25 1.69 6.14 -7.64
C ARG A 25 0.46 5.30 -7.30
N ASP A 26 -0.36 4.96 -8.29
CA ASP A 26 -1.50 4.05 -8.12
C ASP A 26 -1.03 2.64 -7.73
N GLY A 27 0.00 2.12 -8.41
CA GLY A 27 0.57 0.81 -8.08
C GLY A 27 1.16 0.74 -6.66
N GLN A 28 1.80 1.81 -6.17
CA GLN A 28 2.29 1.88 -4.78
C GLN A 28 1.15 2.02 -3.76
N ALA A 29 0.15 2.85 -4.06
CA ALA A 29 -0.98 3.08 -3.15
C ALA A 29 -1.82 1.80 -2.97
N ASP A 30 -2.09 1.08 -4.06
CA ASP A 30 -2.81 -0.19 -4.01
C ASP A 30 -1.99 -1.28 -3.33
N GLY A 31 -0.70 -1.39 -3.63
CA GLY A 31 0.18 -2.36 -2.96
C GLY A 31 0.30 -2.14 -1.44
N TYR A 32 0.33 -0.87 -0.99
CA TYR A 32 0.37 -0.54 0.43
C TYR A 32 -0.95 -0.85 1.15
N ARG A 33 -2.08 -0.55 0.50
CA ARG A 33 -3.42 -0.86 1.01
C ARG A 33 -3.64 -2.37 1.12
N ASP A 34 -3.23 -3.12 0.10
CA ASP A 34 -3.31 -4.57 0.10
C ASP A 34 -2.41 -5.19 1.17
N GLY A 35 -1.22 -4.64 1.37
CA GLY A 35 -0.30 -5.04 2.44
C GLY A 35 -0.89 -4.84 3.83
N GLN A 36 -1.47 -3.66 4.11
CA GLN A 36 -2.13 -3.39 5.39
C GLN A 36 -3.36 -4.28 5.61
N ALA A 37 -4.21 -4.45 4.60
CA ALA A 37 -5.38 -5.31 4.68
C ALA A 37 -4.98 -6.78 4.96
N PHE A 38 -3.90 -7.25 4.34
CA PHE A 38 -3.36 -8.59 4.57
C PHE A 38 -2.83 -8.75 6.00
N LEU A 39 -2.06 -7.78 6.51
CA LEU A 39 -1.55 -7.78 7.88
C LEU A 39 -2.70 -7.83 8.91
N LEU A 40 -3.71 -6.96 8.75
CA LEU A 40 -4.91 -6.94 9.59
C LEU A 40 -5.66 -8.27 9.55
N ARG A 41 -5.77 -8.90 8.37
CA ARG A 41 -6.39 -10.23 8.21
C ARG A 41 -5.61 -11.32 8.96
N ILE A 42 -4.28 -11.29 8.93
CA ILE A 42 -3.46 -12.25 9.69
C ILE A 42 -3.64 -12.05 11.19
N ILE A 43 -3.58 -10.80 11.66
CA ILE A 43 -3.76 -10.46 13.07
C ILE A 43 -5.13 -10.93 13.57
N ARG A 44 -6.21 -10.63 12.82
CA ARG A 44 -7.56 -11.11 13.12
C ARG A 44 -7.61 -12.63 13.22
N LYS A 45 -7.08 -13.34 12.22
CA LYS A 45 -7.08 -14.82 12.22
C LYS A 45 -6.31 -15.41 13.41
N LYS A 46 -5.15 -14.83 13.77
CA LYS A 46 -4.38 -15.31 14.93
C LYS A 46 -5.10 -15.01 16.26
N ARG A 47 -5.75 -13.85 16.38
CA ARG A 47 -6.60 -13.48 17.53
C ARG A 47 -7.79 -14.43 17.66
N ASP A 48 -8.49 -14.70 16.56
CA ASP A 48 -9.66 -15.61 16.55
C ASP A 48 -9.25 -17.06 16.87
N ASN A 49 -8.01 -17.45 16.58
CA ASN A 49 -7.39 -18.71 17.03
C ASN A 49 -7.00 -18.72 18.52
N GLY A 50 -7.28 -17.65 19.28
CA GLY A 50 -7.00 -17.54 20.71
C GLY A 50 -5.55 -17.16 21.05
N LYS A 51 -4.74 -16.70 20.09
CA LYS A 51 -3.38 -16.22 20.39
C LYS A 51 -3.41 -14.88 21.13
N THR A 52 -2.49 -14.71 22.08
CA THR A 52 -2.34 -13.45 22.82
C THR A 52 -1.62 -12.40 21.97
N ILE A 53 -1.73 -11.12 22.36
CA ILE A 53 -1.04 -10.00 21.67
C ILE A 53 0.48 -10.26 21.59
N ALA A 54 1.11 -10.70 22.68
CA ALA A 54 2.53 -11.05 22.73
C ALA A 54 2.91 -12.18 21.75
N GLN A 55 2.06 -13.20 21.60
CA GLN A 55 2.30 -14.28 20.64
C GLN A 55 2.12 -13.81 19.19
N ILE A 56 1.15 -12.92 18.93
CA ILE A 56 0.94 -12.35 17.60
C ILE A 56 2.11 -11.44 17.21
N ALA A 57 2.59 -10.63 18.16
CA ALA A 57 3.77 -9.77 18.01
C ALA A 57 5.02 -10.59 17.68
N ALA A 58 5.30 -11.63 18.47
CA ALA A 58 6.41 -12.56 18.19
C ALA A 58 6.25 -13.30 16.85
N ASP A 59 5.04 -13.73 16.51
CA ASP A 59 4.75 -14.42 15.24
C ASP A 59 4.92 -13.52 14.00
N LEU A 60 4.79 -12.21 14.16
CA LEU A 60 4.88 -11.21 13.08
C LEU A 60 6.21 -10.46 13.10
N ASP A 61 7.07 -10.71 14.09
CA ASP A 61 8.31 -9.95 14.36
C ASP A 61 8.04 -8.44 14.54
N GLU A 62 6.91 -8.12 15.18
CA GLU A 62 6.42 -6.76 15.37
C GLU A 62 6.25 -6.43 16.85
N ASP A 63 6.19 -5.13 17.18
CA ASP A 63 5.95 -4.67 18.55
C ASP A 63 4.52 -5.00 19.04
N GLU A 64 4.39 -5.41 20.30
CA GLU A 64 3.09 -5.64 20.94
C GLU A 64 2.18 -4.40 20.88
N LYS A 65 2.77 -3.20 20.98
CA LYS A 65 2.06 -1.93 20.85
C LYS A 65 1.47 -1.75 19.46
N LEU A 66 2.21 -2.11 18.41
CA LEU A 66 1.76 -2.03 17.03
C LEU A 66 0.60 -3.00 16.80
N ILE A 67 0.74 -4.24 17.24
CA ILE A 67 -0.33 -5.25 17.16
C ILE A 67 -1.58 -4.79 17.90
N GLN A 68 -1.44 -4.21 19.10
CA GLN A 68 -2.57 -3.69 19.86
C GLN A 68 -3.30 -2.57 19.10
N GLU A 69 -2.57 -1.67 18.45
CA GLU A 69 -3.16 -0.59 17.66
C GLU A 69 -3.86 -1.12 16.41
N LEU A 70 -3.25 -2.09 15.71
CA LEU A 70 -3.85 -2.76 14.56
C LEU A 70 -5.12 -3.52 14.94
N ILE A 71 -5.17 -4.14 16.12
CA ILE A 71 -6.38 -4.80 16.62
C ILE A 71 -7.52 -3.80 16.86
N LYS A 72 -7.22 -2.59 17.37
CA LYS A 72 -8.24 -1.54 17.55
C LYS A 72 -8.78 -1.00 16.23
N GLN A 73 -7.99 -1.07 15.16
CA GLN A 73 -8.42 -0.66 13.82
C GLN A 73 -9.28 -1.72 13.13
N LEU A 74 -9.35 -2.96 13.65
CA LEU A 74 -10.27 -3.96 13.15
C LEU A 74 -11.72 -3.57 13.50
N PRO A 75 -12.64 -3.57 12.53
CA PRO A 75 -14.06 -3.42 12.84
C PRO A 75 -14.53 -4.60 13.71
N GLU A 76 -15.44 -4.32 14.65
CA GLU A 76 -16.04 -5.31 15.57
C GLU A 76 -16.63 -6.53 14.85
#